data_AF-A0AAV6UAJ3-F1
#
_entry.id   AF-A0AAV6UAJ3-F1
#
_cell.length_a   1.000
_cell.length_b   1.000
_cell.length_c   1.000
_cell.angle_alpha   90.00
_cell.angle_beta   90.00
_cell.angle_gamma   90.00
#
_symmetry.space_group_name_H-M   'P 1'
#
loop_
_entity.id
_entity.type
_entity.pdbx_description
1 polymer ?
#
loop_
_entity_poly.entity_id
_entity_poly.type
_entity_poly.pdbx_seq_one_letter_code
_entity_poly.pdbx_strand_id
1 'polypeptide(L)'
;MDFLSHFNLLVDSKNRKLIDGTTLLEAKGIPSFHMDDKIPIVNAVQEPYKDILDEFPDLLQLNVVNNKVREHNVEDYIETKGPPVFAKARSCQQKNSKLLKNNSSSCFKWAYVDHPRAIGQVHSTL
;
A
#
# COMPACT_ATOMS: atom_id res chain seq x y z
N MET A 1 6.49 24.18 9.80
CA MET A 1 5.75 24.23 11.07
C MET A 1 4.64 23.21 10.97
N ASP A 2 4.53 22.30 11.93
CA ASP A 2 3.44 21.32 11.99
C ASP A 2 2.33 21.81 12.96
N PHE A 3 1.17 21.12 12.96
CA PHE A 3 0.04 21.47 13.82
C PHE A 3 0.41 21.41 15.31
N LEU A 4 1.16 20.39 15.72
CA LEU A 4 1.51 20.18 17.13
C LEU A 4 2.41 21.29 17.68
N SER A 5 3.43 21.69 16.93
CA SER A 5 4.33 22.79 17.30
C SER A 5 3.63 24.15 17.30
N HIS A 6 2.69 24.37 16.38
CA HIS A 6 1.95 25.64 16.31
C HIS A 6 1.09 25.89 17.56
N PHE A 7 0.44 24.84 18.08
CA PHE A 7 -0.43 24.91 19.25
C PHE A 7 0.27 24.49 20.56
N ASN A 8 1.58 24.30 20.55
CA ASN A 8 2.36 23.85 21.71
C ASN A 8 1.81 22.55 22.35
N LEU A 9 1.37 21.60 21.52
CA LEU A 9 0.80 20.33 21.95
C LEU A 9 1.88 19.25 22.08
N LEU A 10 1.96 18.64 23.26
CA LEU A 10 2.91 17.59 23.62
C LEU A 10 2.22 16.22 23.62
N VAL A 11 2.76 15.27 22.86
CA VAL A 11 2.20 13.90 22.76
C VAL A 11 2.93 12.97 23.74
N ASP A 12 2.20 12.45 24.73
CA ASP A 12 2.67 11.39 25.62
C ASP A 12 2.11 10.04 25.16
N SER A 13 2.86 9.37 24.28
CA SER A 13 2.49 8.05 23.75
C SER A 13 2.47 6.95 24.80
N LYS A 14 3.28 7.09 25.88
CA LYS A 14 3.39 6.07 26.93
C LYS A 14 2.12 6.03 27.77
N ASN A 15 1.64 7.21 28.18
CA ASN A 15 0.43 7.34 28.99
C ASN A 15 -0.84 7.51 28.15
N ARG A 16 -0.71 7.58 26.81
CA ARG A 16 -1.79 7.87 25.85
C ARG A 16 -2.49 9.17 26.21
N LYS A 17 -1.73 10.26 26.27
CA LYS A 17 -2.25 11.60 26.57
C LYS A 17 -1.72 12.63 25.57
N LEU A 18 -2.52 13.64 25.30
CA LEU A 18 -2.11 14.88 24.64
C LEU A 18 -2.12 15.99 25.69
N ILE A 19 -1.01 16.70 25.84
CA ILE A 19 -0.83 17.72 26.87
C ILE A 19 -0.69 19.07 26.16
N ASP A 20 -1.47 20.07 26.56
CA ASP A 20 -1.26 21.44 26.11
C ASP A 20 -0.10 22.06 26.91
N GLY A 21 1.00 22.39 26.23
CA GLY A 21 2.18 23.00 26.86
C GLY A 21 1.95 24.42 27.37
N THR A 22 0.83 25.05 27.02
CA THR A 22 0.47 26.41 27.46
C THR A 22 -0.38 26.38 28.72
N THR A 23 -1.41 25.53 28.75
CA THR A 23 -2.37 25.43 29.87
C THR A 23 -2.13 24.25 30.81
N LEU A 24 -1.25 23.33 30.42
CA LEU A 24 -1.00 22.03 31.08
C LEU A 24 -2.24 21.14 31.18
N LEU A 25 -3.29 21.43 30.40
CA LEU A 25 -4.46 20.58 30.30
C LEU A 25 -4.12 19.29 29.56
N GLU A 26 -4.70 18.18 30.03
CA GLU A 26 -4.48 16.86 29.46
C GLU A 26 -5.76 16.31 28.81
N ALA A 27 -5.64 15.82 27.58
CA ALA A 27 -6.67 15.03 26.92
C ALA A 27 -6.23 13.56 26.85
N LYS A 28 -7.09 12.65 27.31
CA LYS A 28 -6.81 11.21 27.27
C LYS A 28 -7.04 10.67 25.87
N GLY A 29 -6.00 10.07 25.28
CA GLY A 29 -6.07 9.37 24.01
C GLY A 29 -6.78 8.03 24.16
N ILE A 30 -7.69 7.76 23.21
CA ILE A 30 -8.38 6.48 23.07
C ILE A 30 -7.75 5.76 21.88
N PRO A 31 -7.32 4.50 22.03
CA PRO A 31 -6.84 3.73 20.89
C PRO A 31 -7.98 3.56 19.88
N SER A 32 -7.77 4.01 18.65
CA SER A 32 -8.69 3.74 17.54
C SER A 32 -8.42 2.35 17.00
N PHE A 33 -9.41 1.45 17.08
CA PHE A 33 -9.37 0.12 16.47
C PHE A 33 -10.02 0.11 15.08
N HIS A 34 -10.03 1.25 14.39
CA HIS A 34 -10.56 1.30 13.04
C HIS A 34 -9.60 0.58 12.09
N MET A 35 -9.97 -0.64 11.73
CA MET A 35 -9.55 -1.33 10.50
C MET A 35 -10.36 -0.78 9.32
N ASP A 36 -10.73 0.51 9.37
CA ASP A 36 -11.37 1.12 8.22
C ASP A 36 -10.23 1.51 7.28
N ASP A 37 -10.10 0.75 6.21
CA ASP A 37 -9.23 1.07 5.08
C ASP A 37 -9.80 2.24 4.28
N LYS A 38 -10.50 3.16 4.94
CA LYS A 38 -11.13 4.33 4.35
C LYS A 38 -10.51 5.57 4.96
N ILE A 39 -10.23 6.55 4.11
CA ILE A 39 -9.73 7.85 4.56
C ILE A 39 -10.81 8.52 5.41
N PRO A 40 -10.54 8.89 6.67
CA PRO A 40 -11.51 9.64 7.47
C PRO A 40 -11.64 11.05 6.88
N ILE A 41 -12.76 11.31 6.20
CA ILE A 41 -13.09 12.63 5.67
C ILE A 41 -13.61 13.47 6.83
N VAL A 42 -12.86 14.50 7.22
CA VAL A 42 -13.30 15.48 8.23
C VAL A 42 -14.49 16.24 7.66
N ASN A 43 -15.61 16.28 8.41
CA ASN A 43 -16.87 16.92 8.02
C ASN A 43 -16.73 18.39 7.58
N ALA A 44 -15.65 19.08 7.95
CA ALA A 44 -15.34 20.44 7.51
C ALA A 44 -15.05 20.58 6.00
N VAL A 45 -14.66 19.51 5.31
CA VAL A 45 -14.34 19.49 3.86
C VAL A 45 -15.58 19.15 3.01
N GLN A 46 -16.69 18.79 3.66
CA GLN A 46 -17.80 18.11 3.01
C GLN A 46 -18.78 19.03 2.26
N GLU A 47 -18.80 20.34 2.49
CA GLU A 47 -19.91 21.16 1.98
C GLU A 47 -19.97 21.35 0.46
N PRO A 48 -18.85 21.46 -0.30
CA PRO A 48 -18.92 21.57 -1.76
C PRO A 48 -18.61 20.28 -2.53
N TYR A 49 -18.05 19.25 -1.90
CA TYR A 49 -17.56 18.04 -2.58
C TYR A 49 -18.19 16.74 -2.08
N LYS A 50 -19.20 16.81 -1.21
CA LYS A 50 -19.91 15.63 -0.70
C LYS A 50 -20.45 14.75 -1.83
N ASP A 51 -21.17 15.37 -2.75
CA ASP A 51 -21.90 14.65 -3.79
C ASP A 51 -20.95 13.80 -4.67
N ILE A 52 -19.78 14.34 -5.04
CA ILE A 52 -18.79 13.62 -5.86
C ILE A 52 -18.04 12.54 -5.06
N LEU A 53 -17.83 12.75 -3.76
CA LEU A 53 -17.19 11.75 -2.91
C LEU A 53 -18.14 10.57 -2.62
N ASP A 54 -19.43 10.85 -2.51
CA ASP A 54 -20.48 9.84 -2.37
C ASP A 54 -20.74 9.09 -3.68
N GLU A 55 -20.52 9.74 -4.84
CA GLU A 55 -20.57 9.10 -6.17
C GLU A 55 -19.41 8.10 -6.38
N PHE A 56 -18.21 8.39 -5.85
CA PHE A 56 -17.02 7.57 -6.05
C PHE A 56 -16.39 7.06 -4.74
N PRO A 57 -17.11 6.25 -3.94
CA PRO A 57 -16.65 5.77 -2.63
C PRO A 57 -15.45 4.83 -2.73
N ASP A 58 -15.23 4.22 -3.91
CA ASP A 58 -14.09 3.35 -4.18
C ASP A 58 -12.75 4.10 -4.22
N LEU A 59 -12.76 5.40 -4.55
CA LEU A 59 -11.54 6.24 -4.53
C LEU A 59 -11.04 6.52 -3.11
N LEU A 60 -11.89 6.32 -2.11
CA LEU A 60 -11.58 6.57 -0.70
C LEU A 60 -11.04 5.32 0.01
N GLN A 61 -10.97 4.19 -0.69
CA GLN A 61 -10.38 2.95 -0.19
C GLN A 61 -8.85 3.05 -0.23
N LEU A 62 -8.22 3.06 0.94
CA LEU A 62 -6.78 2.93 1.15
C LEU A 62 -6.25 1.54 0.80
N ASN A 63 -7.15 0.57 0.69
CA ASN A 63 -6.82 -0.77 0.27
C ASN A 63 -6.63 -0.85 -1.26
N VAL A 64 -5.36 -0.90 -1.67
CA VAL A 64 -4.92 -1.40 -2.98
C VAL A 64 -5.29 -2.89 -3.19
N VAL A 65 -5.91 -3.53 -2.19
CA VAL A 65 -6.25 -4.96 -2.14
C VAL A 65 -7.38 -5.35 -3.08
N ASN A 66 -8.25 -4.41 -3.49
CA ASN A 66 -9.33 -4.70 -4.42
C ASN A 66 -8.81 -4.71 -5.87
N ASN A 67 -8.27 -5.88 -6.22
CA ASN A 67 -7.67 -6.28 -7.47
C ASN A 67 -8.63 -6.31 -8.68
N LYS A 68 -9.50 -5.31 -8.83
CA LYS A 68 -10.09 -5.06 -10.14
C LYS A 68 -9.04 -4.32 -10.96
N VAL A 69 -8.18 -5.09 -11.62
CA VAL A 69 -7.44 -4.58 -12.78
C VAL A 69 -8.47 -3.87 -13.64
N ARG A 70 -8.29 -2.57 -13.85
CA ARG A 70 -9.22 -1.80 -14.68
C ARG A 70 -9.14 -2.43 -16.07
N GLU A 71 -10.24 -3.00 -16.54
CA GLU A 71 -10.34 -3.49 -17.91
C GLU A 71 -10.26 -2.28 -18.86
N HIS A 72 -9.04 -1.93 -19.26
CA HIS A 72 -8.79 -0.94 -20.28
C HIS A 72 -8.05 -1.61 -21.43
N ASN A 73 -8.40 -1.23 -22.66
CA ASN A 73 -7.81 -1.80 -23.88
C ASN A 73 -6.41 -1.23 -24.19
N VAL A 74 -5.71 -0.75 -23.18
CA VAL A 74 -4.37 -0.15 -23.27
C VAL A 74 -3.43 -1.05 -22.49
N GLU A 75 -2.38 -1.52 -23.15
CA GLU A 75 -1.35 -2.35 -22.52
C GLU A 75 -0.03 -1.57 -22.50
N ASP A 76 0.70 -1.66 -21.39
CA ASP A 76 2.04 -1.11 -21.30
C ASP A 76 3.03 -2.06 -22.01
N TYR A 77 3.67 -1.59 -23.08
CA TYR A 77 4.69 -2.35 -23.79
C TYR A 77 6.10 -1.81 -23.49
N ILE A 78 7.01 -2.70 -23.09
CA ILE A 78 8.43 -2.39 -22.95
C ILE A 78 9.13 -2.75 -24.27
N GLU A 79 9.53 -1.75 -25.04
CA GLU A 79 10.37 -1.97 -26.22
C GLU A 79 11.76 -2.42 -25.77
N THR A 80 12.09 -3.68 -26.06
CA THR A 80 13.41 -4.25 -25.76
C THR A 80 14.27 -4.29 -27.02
N LYS A 81 15.52 -3.83 -26.90
CA LYS A 81 16.51 -3.91 -27.97
C LYS A 81 17.62 -4.85 -27.54
N GLY A 82 17.76 -5.97 -28.25
CA GLY A 82 18.79 -6.98 -27.97
C GLY A 82 18.29 -8.21 -27.19
N PRO A 83 19.17 -9.20 -26.96
CA PRO A 83 18.79 -10.46 -26.32
C PRO A 83 18.55 -10.30 -24.81
N PRO A 84 17.70 -11.16 -24.21
CA PRO A 84 17.45 -11.15 -22.76
C PRO A 84 18.75 -11.31 -21.95
N VAL A 85 18.95 -10.46 -20.96
CA VAL A 85 20.10 -10.53 -20.05
C VAL A 85 19.75 -11.39 -18.86
N PHE A 86 20.41 -12.54 -18.72
CA PHE A 86 20.32 -13.37 -17.53
C PHE A 86 21.27 -12.86 -16.44
N ALA A 87 20.75 -12.60 -15.24
CA ALA A 87 21.55 -12.26 -14.07
C ALA A 87 21.30 -13.25 -12.94
N LYS A 88 22.37 -13.75 -12.31
CA LYS A 88 22.26 -14.61 -11.15
C LYS A 88 21.78 -13.79 -9.95
N ALA A 89 20.75 -14.27 -9.26
CA ALA A 89 20.26 -13.67 -8.03
C ALA A 89 21.41 -13.51 -7.01
N ARG A 90 21.55 -12.33 -6.42
CA ARG A 90 22.56 -12.08 -5.39
C ARG A 90 22.17 -12.80 -4.09
N SER A 91 23.16 -13.34 -3.39
CA SER A 91 22.95 -13.95 -2.08
C SER A 91 22.36 -12.93 -1.10
N CYS A 92 21.23 -13.26 -0.48
CA CYS A 92 20.56 -12.40 0.49
C CYS A 92 20.83 -12.92 1.91
N GLN A 93 21.22 -12.04 2.84
CA GLN A 93 21.51 -12.44 4.22
C GLN A 93 20.24 -12.93 4.95
N GLN A 94 20.38 -13.93 5.83
CA GLN A 94 19.24 -14.62 6.47
C GLN A 94 18.26 -13.68 7.21
N LYS A 95 18.75 -12.59 7.82
CA LYS A 95 17.90 -11.58 8.49
C LYS A 95 16.93 -10.90 7.53
N ASN A 96 17.37 -10.65 6.29
CA ASN A 96 16.55 -10.05 5.23
C ASN A 96 15.70 -11.10 4.50
N SER A 97 16.06 -12.39 4.59
CA SER A 97 15.35 -13.47 3.91
C SER A 97 13.92 -13.68 4.42
N LYS A 98 13.67 -13.46 5.73
CA LYS A 98 12.32 -13.61 6.31
C LYS A 98 11.39 -12.50 5.81
N LEU A 99 11.87 -11.25 5.81
CA LEU A 99 11.17 -10.09 5.25
C LEU A 99 10.92 -10.25 3.75
N LEU A 100 11.94 -10.69 3.01
CA LEU A 100 11.83 -10.93 1.57
C LEU A 100 10.82 -12.02 1.24
N LYS A 101 10.78 -13.11 2.02
CA LYS A 101 9.79 -14.20 1.86
C LYS A 101 8.37 -13.73 2.15
N ASN A 102 8.16 -12.93 3.19
CA ASN A 102 6.83 -12.43 3.53
C ASN A 102 6.31 -11.46 2.45
N ASN A 103 7.18 -10.58 1.97
CA ASN A 103 6.86 -9.65 0.88
C ASN A 103 6.73 -10.36 -0.46
N SER A 104 7.53 -11.41 -0.75
CA SER A 104 7.42 -12.18 -1.99
C SER A 104 6.14 -13.00 -2.02
N SER A 105 5.75 -13.64 -0.91
CA SER A 105 4.50 -14.41 -0.82
C SER A 105 3.29 -13.52 -1.09
N SER A 106 3.35 -12.28 -0.60
CA SER A 106 2.43 -11.23 -0.96
C SER A 106 2.55 -10.96 -2.47
N CYS A 107 3.70 -10.50 -2.96
CA CYS A 107 3.92 -10.09 -4.36
C CYS A 107 3.59 -11.16 -5.42
N PHE A 108 3.84 -12.45 -5.15
CA PHE A 108 3.46 -13.57 -6.04
C PHE A 108 1.97 -13.85 -6.04
N LYS A 109 1.25 -13.47 -4.98
CA LYS A 109 -0.21 -13.48 -4.96
C LYS A 109 -0.79 -12.30 -5.76
N TRP A 110 -0.01 -11.23 -5.95
CA TRP A 110 -0.41 -9.99 -6.64
C TRP A 110 0.04 -9.92 -8.11
N ALA A 111 1.13 -10.59 -8.48
CA ALA A 111 1.64 -10.62 -9.83
C ALA A 111 1.18 -11.91 -10.52
N TYR A 112 0.35 -11.78 -11.56
CA TYR A 112 0.11 -12.83 -12.54
C TYR A 112 1.42 -13.09 -13.29
N VAL A 113 2.33 -13.85 -12.68
CA VAL A 113 3.53 -14.36 -13.33
C VAL A 113 3.28 -15.83 -13.60
N ASP A 114 2.70 -16.11 -14.77
CA ASP A 114 2.62 -17.47 -15.29
C ASP A 114 4.04 -18.05 -15.33
N HIS A 115 4.30 -19.05 -14.49
CA HIS A 115 5.46 -19.91 -14.65
C HIS A 115 5.18 -20.81 -15.86
N PRO A 116 5.94 -20.73 -16.96
CA PRO A 116 5.81 -21.71 -18.02
C PRO A 116 6.25 -23.07 -17.48
N ARG A 117 5.27 -23.94 -17.23
CA ARG A 117 5.48 -25.36 -16.99
C ARG A 117 6.06 -25.93 -18.27
N ALA A 118 7.32 -26.34 -18.25
CA ALA A 118 7.96 -27.01 -19.37
C ALA A 118 7.16 -28.27 -19.75
N ILE A 119 6.49 -28.25 -20.90
CA ILE A 119 5.84 -29.41 -21.51
C ILE A 119 6.06 -29.30 -23.02
N GLY A 120 6.70 -30.31 -23.61
CA GLY A 120 6.85 -30.41 -25.06
C GLY A 120 7.99 -31.33 -25.45
N GLN A 121 7.72 -32.63 -25.46
CA GLN A 121 8.60 -33.66 -26.02
C GLN A 121 8.91 -33.38 -27.50
N VAL A 122 10.13 -33.75 -27.88
CA VAL A 122 10.64 -33.75 -29.24
C VAL A 122 9.86 -34.78 -30.06
N HIS A 123 9.19 -34.37 -31.14
CA HIS A 123 8.81 -35.29 -32.21
C HIS A 123 9.62 -34.92 -33.46
N SER A 124 10.65 -35.73 -33.71
CA SER A 124 11.43 -35.69 -34.95
C SER A 124 10.64 -36.38 -36.04
N THR A 125 10.34 -35.67 -37.12
CA THR A 125 9.94 -36.27 -38.38
C THR A 125 10.82 -35.67 -39.46
N LEU A 126 11.84 -36.43 -39.86
CA LEU A 126 12.14 -36.90 -41.22
C LEU A 126 13.30 -37.90 -41.13
#